data_AF-H0TG16-F1
#
_entry.id   AF-H0TG16-F1
#
_cell.length_a   1.000
_cell.length_b   1.000
_cell.length_c   1.000
_cell.angle_alpha   90.00
_cell.angle_beta   90.00
_cell.angle_gamma   90.00
#
_symmetry.space_group_name_H-M   'P 1'
#
loop_
_entity.id
_entity.type
_entity.pdbx_description
1 polymer ?
#
loop_
_entity_poly.entity_id
_entity_poly.type
_entity_poly.pdbx_seq_one_letter_code
_entity_poly.pdbx_strand_id
1 'polypeptide(L)'
;MTAADDRFGFAPDDDVPLPYMARTRDYYLAIGYDTPYRWAHYTSAPFQTLKKPLRESRVTIVTTAAPYDPAKGDQGPGALYNGAAKFYSVYDGDTSAPHDLRISHIAYDRVHTSAEDSGTWFPLPQLIRLAREGRVGEVAPRFFGAPTNRSHRATIETDAPEILARCRADAVDAAVLVPNCPVCHQTVSLVARHLEANGIATVVIGCAKDIVEHVAVPRFLFSDFPLGNSAGKPHDVGSQALTLALALQLLESAPGPQTTMQSPLRWSSDASWKRDYSNPALLSPEELARRRAEFDAQKLIAKGLRESNS
;
A
#
# COMPACT_ATOMS: atom_id res chain seq x y z
N MET A 1 24.89 19.37 -6.04
CA MET A 1 25.66 19.35 -4.78
C MET A 1 26.98 20.06 -5.00
N THR A 2 27.20 21.14 -4.26
CA THR A 2 28.48 21.88 -4.27
C THR A 2 29.43 21.29 -3.22
N ALA A 3 30.73 21.54 -3.34
CA ALA A 3 31.71 21.13 -2.32
C ALA A 3 31.44 21.73 -0.93
N ALA A 4 30.68 22.83 -0.87
CA ALA A 4 30.23 23.42 0.38
C ALA A 4 29.08 22.62 1.01
N ASP A 5 28.14 22.12 0.21
CA ASP A 5 27.00 21.31 0.68
C ASP A 5 27.48 20.00 1.31
N ASP A 6 28.49 19.37 0.71
CA ASP A 6 29.13 18.15 1.24
C ASP A 6 29.74 18.39 2.62
N ARG A 7 30.34 19.57 2.85
CA ARG A 7 30.92 19.95 4.13
C ARG A 7 29.87 20.13 5.22
N PHE A 8 28.68 20.59 4.87
CA PHE A 8 27.56 20.77 5.81
C PHE A 8 26.76 19.49 6.04
N GLY A 9 26.97 18.46 5.23
CA GLY A 9 26.25 17.19 5.32
C GLY A 9 24.79 17.31 4.88
N PHE A 10 24.48 18.21 3.94
CA PHE A 10 23.14 18.32 3.37
C PHE A 10 22.80 17.06 2.57
N ALA A 11 21.54 16.64 2.64
CA ALA A 11 21.05 15.55 1.84
C ALA A 11 21.03 15.95 0.35
N PRO A 12 21.26 15.00 -0.59
CA PRO A 12 21.09 15.27 -2.02
C PRO A 12 19.66 15.74 -2.35
N ASP A 13 19.51 16.53 -3.41
CA ASP A 13 18.18 17.04 -3.84
C ASP A 13 17.19 15.91 -4.15
N ASP A 14 17.68 14.78 -4.67
CA ASP A 14 16.88 13.58 -4.96
C ASP A 14 16.46 12.80 -3.68
N ASP A 15 16.95 13.19 -2.50
CA ASP A 15 16.61 12.56 -1.21
C ASP A 15 15.29 13.07 -0.60
N VAL A 16 14.47 13.75 -1.41
CA VAL A 16 13.08 14.08 -1.05
C VAL A 16 12.13 12.93 -1.40
N PRO A 17 11.03 12.73 -0.65
CA PRO A 17 10.00 11.75 -1.02
C PRO A 17 9.44 12.02 -2.43
N LEU A 18 9.21 10.97 -3.21
CA LEU A 18 8.70 11.10 -4.57
C LEU A 18 7.25 11.67 -4.56
N PRO A 19 6.95 12.74 -5.32
CA PRO A 19 5.59 13.26 -5.44
C PRO A 19 4.76 12.39 -6.41
N TYR A 20 4.30 11.23 -5.93
CA TYR A 20 3.59 10.23 -6.75
C TYR A 20 2.37 10.80 -7.49
N MET A 21 1.60 11.70 -6.90
CA MET A 21 0.44 12.31 -7.55
C MET A 21 0.85 13.11 -8.80
N ALA A 22 1.90 13.94 -8.71
CA ALA A 22 2.42 14.69 -9.83
C ALA A 22 3.10 13.76 -10.85
N ARG A 23 3.99 12.88 -10.39
CA ARG A 23 4.74 11.94 -11.24
C ARG A 23 3.82 11.05 -12.06
N THR A 24 2.78 10.47 -11.44
CA THR A 24 1.83 9.61 -12.15
C THR A 24 0.92 10.39 -13.10
N ARG A 25 0.49 11.60 -12.73
CA ARG A 25 -0.25 12.50 -13.64
C ARG A 25 0.56 12.78 -14.89
N ASP A 26 1.80 13.24 -14.72
CA ASP A 26 2.66 13.65 -15.83
C ASP A 26 2.98 12.44 -16.74
N TYR A 27 3.22 11.26 -16.16
CA TYR A 27 3.37 10.01 -16.90
C TYR A 27 2.13 9.65 -17.74
N TYR A 28 0.93 9.67 -17.14
CA TYR A 28 -0.29 9.31 -17.85
C TYR A 28 -0.64 10.30 -18.96
N LEU A 29 -0.37 11.59 -18.76
CA LEU A 29 -0.48 12.60 -19.81
C LEU A 29 0.48 12.32 -20.97
N ALA A 30 1.74 11.95 -20.68
CA ALA A 30 2.75 11.66 -21.69
C ALA A 30 2.40 10.43 -22.55
N ILE A 31 1.73 9.43 -21.99
CA ILE A 31 1.21 8.27 -22.76
C ILE A 31 -0.21 8.52 -23.32
N GLY A 32 -0.71 9.75 -23.27
CA GLY A 32 -1.91 10.21 -23.98
C GLY A 32 -3.25 10.05 -23.23
N TYR A 33 -3.27 9.90 -21.91
CA TYR A 33 -4.50 10.00 -21.12
C TYR A 33 -4.69 11.43 -20.63
N ASP A 34 -5.65 12.12 -21.24
CA ASP A 34 -5.93 13.55 -21.05
C ASP A 34 -6.66 13.89 -19.75
N THR A 35 -7.29 12.90 -19.11
CA THR A 35 -8.07 13.08 -17.90
C THR A 35 -7.28 12.61 -16.67
N PRO A 36 -6.72 13.52 -15.85
CA PRO A 36 -5.99 13.15 -14.66
C PRO A 36 -6.88 12.41 -13.66
N TYR A 37 -6.29 11.45 -12.95
CA TYR A 37 -6.97 10.79 -11.86
C TYR A 37 -7.21 11.79 -10.72
N ARG A 38 -8.47 11.95 -10.31
CA ARG A 38 -8.82 12.75 -9.14
C ARG A 38 -8.53 11.95 -7.88
N TRP A 39 -7.57 12.40 -7.08
CA TRP A 39 -7.32 11.87 -5.74
C TRP A 39 -8.41 12.37 -4.78
N ALA A 40 -8.81 11.51 -3.85
CA ALA A 40 -9.70 11.88 -2.76
C ALA A 40 -8.90 12.78 -1.80
N HIS A 41 -9.51 13.90 -1.41
CA HIS A 41 -8.89 14.89 -0.55
C HIS A 41 -9.80 15.16 0.63
N TYR A 42 -9.24 15.15 1.83
CA TYR A 42 -9.95 15.52 3.04
C TYR A 42 -9.08 16.44 3.88
N THR A 43 -9.69 17.39 4.59
CA THR A 43 -8.99 18.37 5.44
C THR A 43 -8.91 17.93 6.90
N SER A 44 -9.53 16.80 7.24
CA SER A 44 -9.53 16.20 8.58
C SER A 44 -9.72 14.69 8.49
N ALA A 45 -9.28 13.97 9.53
CA ALA A 45 -9.44 12.53 9.65
C ALA A 45 -10.26 12.15 10.88
N PRO A 46 -11.11 11.10 10.81
CA PRO A 46 -11.64 10.47 12.01
C PRO A 46 -10.48 9.91 12.85
N PHE A 47 -10.67 9.83 14.16
CA PHE A 47 -9.62 9.33 15.06
C PHE A 47 -10.23 8.53 16.20
N GLN A 48 -10.05 7.22 16.13
CA GLN A 48 -10.36 6.26 17.17
C GLN A 48 -9.07 5.94 17.92
N THR A 49 -9.04 6.24 19.22
CA THR A 49 -7.98 5.76 20.11
C THR A 49 -8.19 4.28 20.42
N LEU A 50 -7.11 3.55 20.73
CA LEU A 50 -7.26 2.20 21.27
C LEU A 50 -8.04 2.24 22.59
N LYS A 51 -9.03 1.36 22.75
CA LYS A 51 -9.87 1.28 23.95
C LYS A 51 -9.22 0.47 25.07
N LYS A 52 -8.22 -0.33 24.74
CA LYS A 52 -7.43 -1.18 25.63
C LYS A 52 -5.97 -1.22 25.14
N PRO A 53 -5.01 -1.60 25.99
CA PRO A 53 -3.61 -1.75 25.57
C PRO A 53 -3.46 -2.68 24.36
N LEU A 54 -2.44 -2.46 23.52
CA LEU A 54 -2.24 -3.27 22.32
C LEU A 54 -2.03 -4.76 22.65
N ARG A 55 -1.35 -5.05 23.77
CA ARG A 55 -1.16 -6.40 24.33
C ARG A 55 -2.46 -7.12 24.74
N GLU A 56 -3.59 -6.43 24.74
CA GLU A 56 -4.93 -6.96 25.01
C GLU A 56 -5.84 -6.85 23.78
N SER A 57 -5.33 -6.27 22.68
CA SER A 57 -6.08 -5.97 21.47
C SER A 57 -5.96 -7.05 20.41
N ARG A 58 -7.05 -7.27 19.66
CA ARG A 58 -7.09 -8.09 18.47
C ARG A 58 -6.78 -7.25 17.24
N VAL A 59 -5.74 -7.64 16.50
CA VAL A 59 -5.26 -6.91 15.31
C VAL A 59 -5.43 -7.74 14.05
N THR A 60 -5.94 -7.11 12.98
CA THR A 60 -6.01 -7.70 11.64
C THR A 60 -5.12 -6.96 10.63
N ILE A 61 -4.94 -7.55 9.45
CA ILE A 61 -4.30 -6.93 8.29
C ILE A 61 -5.37 -6.70 7.21
N VAL A 62 -5.36 -5.50 6.63
CA VAL A 62 -6.05 -5.22 5.36
C VAL A 62 -4.99 -5.00 4.28
N THR A 63 -4.88 -5.91 3.33
CA THR A 63 -3.91 -5.83 2.24
C THR A 63 -4.59 -5.51 0.92
N THR A 64 -3.81 -5.00 -0.03
CA THR A 64 -4.22 -4.92 -1.45
C THR A 64 -3.57 -6.00 -2.31
N ALA A 65 -2.75 -6.87 -1.74
CA ALA A 65 -2.19 -8.02 -2.46
C ALA A 65 -3.31 -8.97 -2.91
N ALA A 66 -3.07 -9.71 -3.99
CA ALA A 66 -4.03 -10.65 -4.56
C ALA A 66 -3.61 -12.09 -4.25
N PRO A 67 -4.54 -13.02 -3.98
CA PRO A 67 -4.22 -14.43 -3.92
C PRO A 67 -3.65 -14.91 -5.26
N TYR A 68 -2.58 -15.69 -5.21
CA TYR A 68 -2.04 -16.36 -6.39
C TYR A 68 -3.05 -17.35 -6.97
N ASP A 69 -3.22 -17.32 -8.28
CA ASP A 69 -4.09 -18.24 -9.00
C ASP A 69 -3.35 -18.82 -10.22
N PRO A 70 -2.95 -20.10 -10.20
CA PRO A 70 -2.19 -20.70 -11.30
C PRO A 70 -2.95 -20.72 -12.63
N ALA A 71 -4.27 -20.59 -12.63
CA ALA A 71 -5.07 -20.52 -13.86
C ALA A 71 -5.01 -19.15 -14.54
N LYS A 72 -4.46 -18.13 -13.88
CA LYS A 72 -4.41 -16.75 -14.38
C LYS A 72 -3.09 -16.37 -15.04
N GLY A 73 -2.22 -17.35 -15.31
CA GLY A 73 -0.92 -17.13 -15.95
C GLY A 73 0.13 -16.60 -14.98
N ASP A 74 1.22 -16.07 -15.54
CA ASP A 74 2.39 -15.67 -14.74
C ASP A 74 2.09 -14.48 -13.81
N GLN A 75 2.53 -14.64 -12.56
CA GLN A 75 2.38 -13.73 -11.42
C GLN A 75 3.64 -13.72 -10.54
N GLY A 76 4.71 -14.38 -11.00
CA GLY A 76 5.95 -14.56 -10.24
C GLY A 76 6.87 -13.32 -10.27
N PRO A 77 8.05 -13.44 -9.65
CA PRO A 77 9.11 -12.44 -9.75
C PRO A 77 9.44 -12.10 -11.21
N GLY A 78 9.53 -10.80 -11.52
CA GLY A 78 9.79 -10.33 -12.87
C GLY A 78 8.61 -10.45 -13.85
N ALA A 79 7.46 -11.00 -13.44
CA ALA A 79 6.29 -11.11 -14.32
C ALA A 79 5.83 -9.74 -14.82
N LEU A 80 5.43 -9.70 -16.09
CA LEU A 80 4.78 -8.53 -16.67
C LEU A 80 3.44 -8.26 -15.97
N TYR A 81 2.95 -7.03 -16.10
CA TYR A 81 1.65 -6.70 -15.54
C TYR A 81 0.55 -7.57 -16.17
N ASN A 82 -0.17 -8.28 -15.29
CA ASN A 82 -1.26 -9.18 -15.62
C ASN A 82 -2.56 -8.71 -14.97
N GLY A 83 -3.41 -8.02 -15.74
CA GLY A 83 -4.70 -7.53 -15.24
C GLY A 83 -5.68 -8.63 -14.82
N ALA A 84 -5.48 -9.87 -15.26
CA ALA A 84 -6.36 -10.99 -14.93
C ALA A 84 -6.19 -11.48 -13.49
N ALA A 85 -4.95 -11.40 -12.97
CA ALA A 85 -4.57 -11.79 -11.61
C ALA A 85 -5.14 -10.87 -10.51
N LYS A 86 -5.95 -9.87 -10.86
CA LYS A 86 -6.64 -9.01 -9.90
C LYS A 86 -7.87 -9.69 -9.30
N PHE A 87 -8.34 -9.08 -8.23
CA PHE A 87 -9.62 -9.36 -7.58
C PHE A 87 -10.45 -8.08 -7.53
N TYR A 88 -11.77 -8.23 -7.59
CA TYR A 88 -12.71 -7.11 -7.76
C TYR A 88 -13.68 -6.95 -6.58
N SER A 89 -13.75 -7.93 -5.70
CA SER A 89 -14.57 -7.95 -4.49
C SER A 89 -13.69 -8.19 -3.27
N VAL A 90 -14.13 -7.76 -2.09
CA VAL A 90 -13.41 -8.04 -0.85
C VAL A 90 -13.28 -9.55 -0.65
N TYR A 91 -12.10 -9.99 -0.24
CA TYR A 91 -11.85 -11.37 0.16
C TYR A 91 -11.31 -11.43 1.59
N ASP A 92 -11.37 -12.61 2.19
CA ASP A 92 -10.74 -12.91 3.47
C ASP A 92 -9.86 -14.17 3.39
N GLY A 93 -8.91 -14.28 4.32
CA GLY A 93 -8.10 -15.49 4.46
C GLY A 93 -7.79 -15.80 5.92
N ASP A 94 -7.70 -17.09 6.25
CA ASP A 94 -7.44 -17.61 7.60
C ASP A 94 -5.99 -17.32 8.04
N THR A 95 -5.81 -16.53 9.08
CA THR A 95 -4.47 -16.14 9.57
C THR A 95 -3.65 -17.29 10.17
N SER A 96 -4.27 -18.45 10.44
CA SER A 96 -3.57 -19.64 10.91
C SER A 96 -2.92 -20.45 9.79
N ALA A 97 -3.28 -20.19 8.53
CA ALA A 97 -2.78 -20.89 7.35
C ALA A 97 -1.73 -20.06 6.59
N PRO A 98 -0.82 -20.72 5.83
CA PRO A 98 0.05 -20.02 4.88
C PRO A 98 -0.77 -19.50 3.68
N HIS A 99 -0.41 -18.32 3.18
CA HIS A 99 -1.05 -17.69 2.02
C HIS A 99 -0.01 -17.27 0.99
N ASP A 100 -0.26 -17.61 -0.27
CA ASP A 100 0.51 -17.08 -1.39
C ASP A 100 -0.21 -15.83 -1.94
N LEU A 101 0.27 -14.65 -1.52
CA LEU A 101 -0.24 -13.36 -1.99
C LEU A 101 0.80 -12.65 -2.85
N ARG A 102 0.37 -12.11 -4.00
CA ARG A 102 1.19 -11.45 -5.01
C ARG A 102 0.75 -10.00 -5.25
N ILE A 103 1.60 -9.20 -5.87
CA ILE A 103 1.26 -7.84 -6.29
C ILE A 103 0.75 -7.87 -7.75
N SER A 104 -0.56 -8.05 -7.92
CA SER A 104 -1.20 -8.07 -9.26
C SER A 104 -1.55 -6.69 -9.82
N HIS A 105 -1.08 -5.61 -9.17
CA HIS A 105 -1.39 -4.24 -9.57
C HIS A 105 -0.40 -3.70 -10.60
N ILE A 106 -0.89 -2.79 -11.44
CA ILE A 106 -0.12 -2.31 -12.59
C ILE A 106 1.08 -1.44 -12.21
N ALA A 107 0.93 -0.60 -11.18
CA ALA A 107 1.80 0.55 -10.98
C ALA A 107 2.70 0.45 -9.74
N TYR A 108 2.97 -0.75 -9.21
CA TYR A 108 4.08 -0.88 -8.28
C TYR A 108 5.42 -0.77 -9.03
N ASP A 109 6.50 -0.49 -8.33
CA ASP A 109 7.81 -0.33 -8.95
C ASP A 109 8.41 -1.70 -9.29
N ARG A 110 8.13 -2.18 -10.51
CA ARG A 110 8.64 -3.46 -11.04
C ARG A 110 10.14 -3.44 -11.36
N VAL A 111 10.78 -2.27 -11.36
CA VAL A 111 12.22 -2.14 -11.60
C VAL A 111 12.99 -2.37 -10.30
N HIS A 112 12.50 -1.80 -9.20
CA HIS A 112 13.20 -1.82 -7.92
C HIS A 112 12.61 -2.77 -6.88
N THR A 113 11.49 -3.44 -7.18
CA THR A 113 10.88 -4.46 -6.32
C THR A 113 11.08 -5.84 -6.92
N SER A 114 11.71 -6.76 -6.19
CA SER A 114 11.94 -8.14 -6.66
C SER A 114 10.65 -8.95 -6.81
N ALA A 115 9.63 -8.65 -5.98
CA ALA A 115 8.41 -9.44 -5.84
C ALA A 115 8.66 -10.92 -5.44
N GLU A 116 9.79 -11.19 -4.77
CA GLU A 116 10.20 -12.51 -4.29
C GLU A 116 9.81 -12.76 -2.83
N ASP A 117 9.60 -11.70 -2.05
CA ASP A 117 9.35 -11.78 -0.60
C ASP A 117 8.05 -11.08 -0.21
N SER A 118 7.04 -11.88 0.11
CA SER A 118 5.73 -11.37 0.53
C SER A 118 5.74 -10.66 1.88
N GLY A 119 6.80 -10.81 2.68
CA GLY A 119 7.00 -10.05 3.92
C GLY A 119 7.02 -8.52 3.69
N THR A 120 7.26 -8.08 2.45
CA THR A 120 7.30 -6.66 2.08
C THR A 120 5.93 -6.05 1.72
N TRP A 121 4.89 -6.86 1.51
CA TRP A 121 3.50 -6.41 1.26
C TRP A 121 2.42 -7.14 2.06
N PHE A 122 2.80 -8.14 2.84
CA PHE A 122 1.91 -8.94 3.67
C PHE A 122 2.63 -9.39 4.96
N PRO A 123 2.75 -8.50 5.96
CA PRO A 123 3.55 -8.73 7.17
C PRO A 123 2.86 -9.65 8.20
N LEU A 124 2.01 -10.59 7.76
CA LEU A 124 1.31 -11.52 8.65
C LEU A 124 2.30 -12.33 9.52
N PRO A 125 3.44 -12.85 9.01
CA PRO A 125 4.42 -13.55 9.85
C PRO A 125 4.96 -12.66 10.99
N GLN A 126 5.19 -11.38 10.73
CA GLN A 126 5.65 -10.43 11.75
C GLN A 126 4.55 -10.13 12.79
N LEU A 127 3.29 -10.04 12.36
CA LEU A 127 2.17 -9.82 13.27
C LEU A 127 1.95 -11.03 14.20
N ILE A 128 2.03 -12.25 13.66
CA ILE A 128 1.97 -13.49 14.42
C ILE A 128 3.14 -13.56 15.43
N ARG A 129 4.35 -13.18 15.01
CA ARG A 129 5.51 -13.12 15.90
C ARG A 129 5.26 -12.17 17.07
N LEU A 130 4.78 -10.95 16.80
CA LEU A 130 4.52 -9.96 17.85
C LEU A 130 3.37 -10.37 18.80
N ALA A 131 2.39 -11.13 18.32
CA ALA A 131 1.39 -11.74 19.20
C ALA A 131 2.00 -12.81 20.12
N ARG A 132 2.88 -13.69 19.60
CA ARG A 132 3.60 -14.69 20.40
C ARG A 132 4.53 -14.06 21.44
N GLU A 133 5.10 -12.90 21.13
CA GLU A 133 5.93 -12.11 22.05
C GLU A 133 5.10 -11.31 23.07
N GLY A 134 3.77 -11.36 23.01
CA GLY A 134 2.87 -10.64 23.92
C GLY A 134 2.79 -9.13 23.66
N ARG A 135 3.33 -8.65 22.53
CA ARG A 135 3.24 -7.23 22.14
C ARG A 135 1.84 -6.85 21.66
N VAL A 136 1.20 -7.79 20.98
CA VAL A 136 -0.21 -7.74 20.55
C VAL A 136 -0.96 -8.82 21.32
N GLY A 137 -2.21 -8.57 21.72
CA GLY A 137 -3.00 -9.58 22.44
C GLY A 137 -3.26 -10.81 21.59
N GLU A 138 -3.78 -10.61 20.38
CA GLU A 138 -4.01 -11.69 19.44
C GLU A 138 -4.12 -11.19 17.98
N VAL A 139 -3.85 -12.09 17.04
CA VAL A 139 -4.15 -11.87 15.63
C VAL A 139 -5.61 -12.24 15.38
N ALA A 140 -6.33 -11.42 14.60
CA ALA A 140 -7.70 -11.74 14.20
C ALA A 140 -7.74 -13.05 13.39
N PRO A 141 -8.81 -13.86 13.48
CA PRO A 141 -8.89 -15.13 12.74
C PRO A 141 -8.73 -14.93 11.22
N ARG A 142 -9.14 -13.76 10.70
CA ARG A 142 -9.01 -13.44 9.27
C ARG A 142 -8.23 -12.15 9.02
N PHE A 143 -7.54 -12.12 7.89
CA PHE A 143 -7.11 -10.89 7.22
C PHE A 143 -8.03 -10.60 6.03
N PHE A 144 -8.00 -9.38 5.50
CA PHE A 144 -8.90 -8.94 4.44
C PHE A 144 -8.15 -8.36 3.24
N GLY A 145 -8.64 -8.65 2.04
CA GLY A 145 -8.18 -8.06 0.79
C GLY A 145 -9.10 -6.94 0.32
N ALA A 146 -8.58 -5.72 0.18
CA ALA A 146 -9.31 -4.57 -0.34
C ALA A 146 -9.08 -4.41 -1.86
N PRO A 147 -10.13 -4.53 -2.71
CA PRO A 147 -9.97 -4.43 -4.16
C PRO A 147 -9.68 -2.98 -4.57
N THR A 148 -8.83 -2.80 -5.58
CA THR A 148 -8.40 -1.47 -6.03
C THR A 148 -8.96 -1.15 -7.40
N ASN A 149 -10.24 -0.82 -7.45
CA ASN A 149 -11.02 -0.67 -8.68
C ASN A 149 -11.00 0.75 -9.27
N ARG A 150 -10.17 1.66 -8.73
CA ARG A 150 -10.10 3.09 -9.10
C ARG A 150 -11.44 3.84 -8.97
N SER A 151 -12.39 3.30 -8.20
CA SER A 151 -13.69 3.90 -7.95
C SER A 151 -13.81 4.28 -6.48
N HIS A 152 -13.80 5.59 -6.18
CA HIS A 152 -14.03 6.07 -4.80
C HIS A 152 -15.38 5.60 -4.27
N ARG A 153 -16.41 5.65 -5.11
CA ARG A 153 -17.77 5.23 -4.75
C ARG A 153 -17.78 3.77 -4.30
N ALA A 154 -17.23 2.86 -5.11
CA ALA A 154 -17.20 1.44 -4.76
C ALA A 154 -16.44 1.20 -3.44
N THR A 155 -15.29 1.85 -3.26
CA THR A 155 -14.53 1.72 -2.02
C THR A 155 -15.27 2.27 -0.80
N ILE A 156 -15.94 3.42 -0.91
CA ILE A 156 -16.63 4.09 0.21
C ILE A 156 -17.96 3.42 0.54
N GLU A 157 -18.73 3.04 -0.47
CA GLU A 157 -20.12 2.58 -0.32
C GLU A 157 -20.24 1.05 -0.28
N THR A 158 -19.20 0.30 -0.66
CA THR A 158 -19.25 -1.17 -0.74
C THR A 158 -18.06 -1.82 -0.02
N ASP A 159 -16.83 -1.60 -0.49
CA ASP A 159 -15.67 -2.37 -0.01
C ASP A 159 -15.36 -2.08 1.47
N ALA A 160 -15.32 -0.81 1.88
CA ALA A 160 -15.01 -0.42 3.25
C ALA A 160 -16.12 -0.84 4.25
N PRO A 161 -17.42 -0.67 3.96
CA PRO A 161 -18.50 -1.24 4.77
C PRO A 161 -18.42 -2.76 4.93
N GLU A 162 -18.07 -3.49 3.86
CA GLU A 162 -17.92 -4.94 3.92
C GLU A 162 -16.75 -5.35 4.82
N ILE A 163 -15.59 -4.70 4.67
CA ILE A 163 -14.42 -4.94 5.54
C ILE A 163 -14.78 -4.62 7.00
N LEU A 164 -15.51 -3.54 7.27
CA LEU A 164 -15.99 -3.20 8.61
C LEU A 164 -16.88 -4.29 9.20
N ALA A 165 -17.84 -4.81 8.43
CA ALA A 165 -18.73 -5.87 8.88
C ALA A 165 -17.94 -7.14 9.25
N ARG A 166 -16.95 -7.53 8.45
CA ARG A 166 -16.06 -8.67 8.71
C ARG A 166 -15.18 -8.43 9.94
N CYS A 167 -14.63 -7.22 10.10
CA CYS A 167 -13.85 -6.84 11.28
C CYS A 167 -14.70 -6.92 12.56
N ARG A 168 -15.97 -6.48 12.52
CA ARG A 168 -16.90 -6.58 13.65
C ARG A 168 -17.23 -8.02 13.99
N ALA A 169 -17.47 -8.86 12.99
CA ALA A 169 -17.71 -10.29 13.18
C ALA A 169 -16.53 -10.98 13.89
N ASP A 170 -15.30 -10.52 13.61
CA ASP A 170 -14.08 -11.05 14.19
C ASP A 170 -13.65 -10.34 15.48
N ALA A 171 -14.45 -9.39 15.99
CA ALA A 171 -14.13 -8.57 17.16
C ALA A 171 -12.75 -7.87 17.05
N VAL A 172 -12.41 -7.36 15.88
CA VAL A 172 -11.17 -6.61 15.61
C VAL A 172 -11.19 -5.26 16.33
N ASP A 173 -10.13 -4.98 17.08
CA ASP A 173 -9.93 -3.68 17.76
C ASP A 173 -9.12 -2.72 16.88
N ALA A 174 -8.17 -3.25 16.10
CA ALA A 174 -7.34 -2.44 15.22
C ALA A 174 -6.93 -3.16 13.93
N ALA A 175 -6.63 -2.37 12.89
CA ALA A 175 -6.19 -2.87 11.59
C ALA A 175 -4.89 -2.20 11.12
N VAL A 176 -3.96 -3.02 10.61
CA VAL A 176 -2.78 -2.57 9.85
C VAL A 176 -3.11 -2.64 8.37
N LEU A 177 -3.00 -1.53 7.64
CA LEU A 177 -3.35 -1.47 6.22
C LEU A 177 -2.11 -1.37 5.34
N VAL A 178 -2.02 -2.23 4.32
CA VAL A 178 -0.82 -2.43 3.49
C VAL A 178 -1.13 -2.27 1.99
N PRO A 179 -0.81 -1.11 1.40
CA PRO A 179 -0.96 -0.82 -0.02
C PRO A 179 0.31 -1.12 -0.84
N ASN A 180 0.17 -1.45 -2.13
CA ASN A 180 1.32 -1.80 -2.99
C ASN A 180 1.59 -0.85 -4.17
N CYS A 181 0.60 -0.10 -4.66
CA CYS A 181 0.75 0.86 -5.76
C CYS A 181 0.05 2.20 -5.43
N PRO A 182 0.11 3.24 -6.29
CA PRO A 182 -0.48 4.55 -5.98
C PRO A 182 -1.98 4.47 -5.65
N VAL A 183 -2.75 3.73 -6.46
CA VAL A 183 -4.19 3.58 -6.23
C VAL A 183 -4.47 2.71 -4.99
N CYS A 184 -3.61 1.74 -4.67
CA CYS A 184 -3.74 0.97 -3.43
C CYS A 184 -3.67 1.89 -2.21
N HIS A 185 -2.75 2.87 -2.20
CA HIS A 185 -2.61 3.82 -1.11
C HIS A 185 -3.89 4.62 -0.92
N GLN A 186 -4.53 5.05 -2.00
CA GLN A 186 -5.84 5.69 -1.92
C GLN A 186 -6.93 4.76 -1.38
N THR A 187 -7.04 3.53 -1.92
CA THR A 187 -8.04 2.56 -1.46
C THR A 187 -7.92 2.30 0.02
N VAL A 188 -6.73 1.96 0.52
CA VAL A 188 -6.56 1.68 1.95
C VAL A 188 -6.75 2.94 2.80
N SER A 189 -6.41 4.12 2.29
CA SER A 189 -6.66 5.36 3.03
C SER A 189 -8.15 5.63 3.23
N LEU A 190 -8.98 5.37 2.20
CA LEU A 190 -10.44 5.44 2.32
C LEU A 190 -11.00 4.38 3.28
N VAL A 191 -10.48 3.15 3.22
CA VAL A 191 -10.85 2.07 4.17
C VAL A 191 -10.47 2.45 5.60
N ALA A 192 -9.25 2.95 5.83
CA ALA A 192 -8.77 3.35 7.14
C ALA A 192 -9.68 4.41 7.78
N ARG A 193 -10.04 5.44 7.02
CA ARG A 193 -10.99 6.47 7.47
C ARG A 193 -12.35 5.87 7.85
N HIS A 194 -12.88 4.97 7.02
CA HIS A 194 -14.16 4.34 7.28
C HIS A 194 -14.13 3.49 8.57
N LEU A 195 -13.07 2.71 8.78
CA LEU A 195 -12.89 1.90 9.99
C LEU A 195 -12.78 2.77 11.25
N GLU A 196 -12.01 3.85 11.22
CA GLU A 196 -11.84 4.74 12.38
C GLU A 196 -13.10 5.52 12.72
N ALA A 197 -13.86 5.97 11.72
CA ALA A 197 -15.18 6.57 11.94
C ALA A 197 -16.17 5.59 12.60
N ASN A 198 -15.89 4.29 12.55
CA ASN A 198 -16.74 3.22 13.03
C ASN A 198 -16.15 2.43 14.22
N GLY A 199 -15.12 2.98 14.86
CA GLY A 199 -14.63 2.51 16.14
C GLY A 199 -13.53 1.44 16.09
N ILE A 200 -12.88 1.24 14.94
CA ILE A 200 -11.72 0.35 14.78
C ILE A 200 -10.49 1.23 14.54
N ALA A 201 -9.48 1.18 15.41
CA ALA A 201 -8.27 1.97 15.23
C ALA A 201 -7.43 1.46 14.05
N THR A 202 -6.73 2.33 13.33
CA THR A 202 -5.98 1.95 12.13
C THR A 202 -4.61 2.59 12.08
N VAL A 203 -3.71 1.91 11.36
CA VAL A 203 -2.45 2.47 10.89
C VAL A 203 -2.19 2.01 9.46
N VAL A 204 -1.88 2.95 8.57
CA VAL A 204 -1.40 2.64 7.22
C VAL A 204 0.12 2.51 7.28
N ILE A 205 0.70 1.45 6.71
CA ILE A 205 2.14 1.36 6.45
C ILE A 205 2.34 1.48 4.94
N GLY A 206 3.12 2.43 4.46
CA GLY A 206 3.15 2.70 3.01
C GLY A 206 4.23 3.64 2.55
N CYS A 207 4.34 3.76 1.23
CA CYS A 207 5.41 4.48 0.55
C CYS A 207 4.96 5.73 -0.21
N ALA A 208 3.68 5.86 -0.57
CA ALA A 208 3.19 7.04 -1.29
C ALA A 208 2.72 8.14 -0.33
N LYS A 209 3.68 8.90 0.22
CA LYS A 209 3.41 9.90 1.27
C LYS A 209 2.36 10.92 0.87
N ASP A 210 2.55 11.55 -0.29
CA ASP A 210 1.67 12.60 -0.78
C ASP A 210 0.23 12.11 -0.96
N ILE A 211 0.02 10.89 -1.47
CA ILE A 211 -1.31 10.29 -1.63
C ILE A 211 -1.97 10.06 -0.27
N VAL A 212 -1.26 9.44 0.68
CA VAL A 212 -1.83 9.06 1.98
C VAL A 212 -2.16 10.29 2.83
N GLU A 213 -1.26 11.29 2.84
CA GLU A 213 -1.50 12.55 3.53
C GLU A 213 -2.63 13.36 2.88
N HIS A 214 -2.74 13.33 1.55
CA HIS A 214 -3.83 14.01 0.84
C HIS A 214 -5.21 13.38 1.15
N VAL A 215 -5.31 12.06 1.30
CA VAL A 215 -6.57 11.43 1.73
C VAL A 215 -6.85 11.68 3.23
N ALA A 216 -5.89 12.25 3.98
CA ALA A 216 -5.94 12.49 5.41
C ALA A 216 -6.28 11.23 6.20
N VAL A 217 -5.34 10.29 6.29
CA VAL A 217 -5.52 9.11 7.16
C VAL A 217 -5.32 9.47 8.64
N PRO A 218 -5.86 8.66 9.57
CA PRO A 218 -5.69 8.91 11.01
C PRO A 218 -4.24 8.76 11.47
N ARG A 219 -3.55 7.71 11.01
CA ARG A 219 -2.16 7.38 11.34
C ARG A 219 -1.45 6.77 10.14
N PHE A 220 -0.21 7.20 9.89
CA PHE A 220 0.58 6.74 8.76
C PHE A 220 2.04 6.51 9.14
N LEU A 221 2.54 5.29 8.96
CA LEU A 221 3.97 5.02 8.93
C LEU A 221 4.45 5.10 7.48
N PHE A 222 5.24 6.14 7.20
CA PHE A 222 5.84 6.39 5.90
C PHE A 222 7.22 5.74 5.77
N SER A 223 7.41 4.88 4.77
CA SER A 223 8.72 4.39 4.34
C SER A 223 9.05 4.93 2.95
N ASP A 224 10.17 5.62 2.78
CA ASP A 224 10.58 6.17 1.48
C ASP A 224 11.25 5.10 0.61
N PHE A 225 10.46 4.08 0.25
CA PHE A 225 10.85 2.90 -0.52
C PHE A 225 10.11 2.86 -1.87
N PRO A 226 10.60 2.07 -2.85
CA PRO A 226 9.86 1.75 -4.05
C PRO A 226 8.50 1.12 -3.72
N LEU A 227 7.48 1.51 -4.49
CA LEU A 227 6.14 0.95 -4.36
C LEU A 227 6.16 -0.57 -4.53
N GLY A 228 5.55 -1.27 -3.57
CA GLY A 228 5.59 -2.72 -3.46
C GLY A 228 6.31 -3.20 -2.20
N ASN A 229 7.01 -2.32 -1.49
CA ASN A 229 7.80 -2.66 -0.30
C ASN A 229 7.30 -1.95 0.98
N SER A 230 5.99 -1.75 1.12
CA SER A 230 5.38 -0.98 2.21
C SER A 230 5.63 -1.54 3.62
N ALA A 231 5.95 -2.83 3.72
CA ALA A 231 6.12 -3.53 4.99
C ALA A 231 7.58 -3.89 5.33
N GLY A 232 8.56 -3.34 4.60
CA GLY A 232 9.99 -3.57 4.83
C GLY A 232 10.74 -3.90 3.55
N LYS A 233 12.06 -4.08 3.66
CA LYS A 233 12.90 -4.49 2.53
C LYS A 233 12.79 -5.99 2.27
N PRO A 234 12.93 -6.42 1.00
CA PRO A 234 12.94 -7.85 0.67
C PRO A 234 14.13 -8.55 1.32
N HIS A 235 13.89 -9.74 1.88
CA HIS A 235 14.88 -10.61 2.52
C HIS A 235 15.62 -9.99 3.73
N ASP A 236 15.13 -8.87 4.26
CA ASP A 236 15.63 -8.23 5.47
C ASP A 236 14.56 -8.30 6.57
N VAL A 237 14.58 -9.41 7.31
CA VAL A 237 13.65 -9.68 8.41
C VAL A 237 13.71 -8.59 9.48
N GLY A 238 14.89 -7.97 9.71
CA GLY A 238 15.05 -6.89 10.67
C GLY A 238 14.27 -5.65 10.25
N SER A 239 14.36 -5.27 8.97
CA SER A 239 13.58 -4.15 8.42
C SER A 239 12.07 -4.39 8.49
N GLN A 240 11.62 -5.61 8.22
CA GLN A 240 10.21 -6.00 8.27
C GLN A 240 9.68 -5.98 9.70
N ALA A 241 10.46 -6.52 10.64
CA ALA A 241 10.16 -6.48 12.06
C ALA A 241 10.07 -5.05 12.60
N LEU A 242 11.04 -4.19 12.26
CA LEU A 242 11.06 -2.79 12.68
C LEU A 242 9.88 -2.00 12.10
N THR A 243 9.55 -2.22 10.82
CA THR A 243 8.43 -1.55 10.16
C THR A 243 7.12 -1.83 10.89
N LEU A 244 6.81 -3.10 11.17
CA LEU A 244 5.59 -3.44 11.89
C LEU A 244 5.61 -2.92 13.34
N ALA A 245 6.76 -2.98 14.03
CA ALA A 245 6.89 -2.48 15.39
C ALA A 245 6.62 -0.96 15.48
N LEU A 246 7.17 -0.16 14.55
CA LEU A 246 6.92 1.27 14.47
C LEU A 246 5.46 1.60 14.15
N ALA A 247 4.83 0.82 13.27
CA ALA A 247 3.43 0.99 12.93
C ALA A 247 2.52 0.78 14.15
N LEU A 248 2.79 -0.26 14.93
CA LEU A 248 2.07 -0.56 16.16
C LEU A 248 2.36 0.43 17.28
N GLN A 249 3.60 0.93 17.38
CA GLN A 249 3.93 2.04 18.28
C GLN A 249 3.14 3.31 17.89
N LEU A 250 3.07 3.64 16.60
CA LEU A 250 2.29 4.78 16.12
C LEU A 250 0.81 4.61 16.42
N LEU A 251 0.27 3.39 16.27
CA LEU A 251 -1.11 3.06 16.60
C LEU A 251 -1.45 3.43 18.06
N GLU A 252 -0.56 3.13 19.01
CA GLU A 252 -0.73 3.44 20.43
C GLU A 252 -0.44 4.90 20.80
N SER A 253 0.56 5.52 20.17
CA SER A 253 1.16 6.78 20.64
C SER A 253 0.81 8.03 19.84
N ALA A 254 0.11 7.89 18.70
CA ALA A 254 -0.27 9.04 17.89
C ALA A 254 -1.03 10.09 18.73
N PRO A 255 -0.58 11.36 18.76
CA PRO A 255 -1.21 12.40 19.57
C PRO A 255 -2.58 12.85 19.02
N GLY A 256 -2.91 12.50 17.78
CA GLY A 256 -4.17 12.86 17.13
C GLY A 256 -4.27 12.38 15.68
N PRO A 257 -5.36 12.73 14.96
CA PRO A 257 -5.53 12.41 13.55
C PRO A 257 -4.42 13.02 12.69
N GLN A 258 -4.20 12.43 11.50
CA GLN A 258 -3.20 12.88 10.52
C GLN A 258 -1.78 12.88 11.09
N THR A 259 -1.48 11.92 11.98
CA THR A 259 -0.11 11.72 12.46
C THR A 259 0.66 10.85 11.47
N THR A 260 1.66 11.45 10.81
CA THR A 260 2.65 10.72 10.00
C THR A 260 3.93 10.50 10.81
N MET A 261 4.38 9.25 10.90
CA MET A 261 5.71 8.87 11.38
C MET A 261 6.58 8.50 10.19
N GLN A 262 7.77 9.09 10.09
CA GLN A 262 8.76 8.69 9.10
C GLN A 262 9.57 7.50 9.62
N SER A 263 9.62 6.43 8.85
CA SER A 263 10.50 5.29 9.09
C SER A 263 11.97 5.74 8.99
N PRO A 264 12.84 5.30 9.91
CA PRO A 264 14.27 5.59 9.85
C PRO A 264 15.00 4.74 8.81
N LEU A 265 14.34 3.70 8.27
CA LEU A 265 14.94 2.82 7.29
C LEU A 265 15.09 3.55 5.95
N ARG A 266 16.29 3.49 5.36
CA ARG A 266 16.56 3.99 4.01
C ARG A 266 16.58 2.83 3.02
N TRP A 267 15.95 2.98 1.85
CA TRP A 267 15.95 1.94 0.81
C TRP A 267 17.38 1.57 0.40
N SER A 268 18.13 2.59 -0.02
CA SER A 268 19.52 2.55 -0.47
C SER A 268 20.21 3.89 -0.16
N SER A 269 21.53 3.92 -0.23
CA SER A 269 22.30 5.17 -0.16
C SER A 269 22.10 6.03 -1.42
N ASP A 270 21.82 5.38 -2.55
CA ASP A 270 21.50 6.01 -3.83
C ASP A 270 19.97 6.15 -4.01
N ALA A 271 19.49 7.36 -4.29
CA ALA A 271 18.08 7.67 -4.50
C ALA A 271 17.62 7.55 -5.97
N SER A 272 18.50 7.06 -6.86
CA SER A 272 18.24 6.93 -8.31
C SER A 272 16.92 6.25 -8.66
N TRP A 273 16.47 5.26 -7.88
CA TRP A 273 15.19 4.57 -8.09
C TRP A 273 13.99 5.52 -8.20
N LYS A 274 14.02 6.66 -7.51
CA LYS A 274 12.98 7.69 -7.56
C LYS A 274 12.90 8.35 -8.94
N ARG A 275 14.03 8.48 -9.63
CA ARG A 275 14.09 9.04 -10.99
C ARG A 275 13.50 8.09 -12.01
N ASP A 276 13.59 6.79 -11.79
CA ASP A 276 13.18 5.78 -12.76
C ASP A 276 11.66 5.53 -12.74
N TYR A 277 11.03 5.65 -11.57
CA TYR A 277 9.62 5.34 -11.41
C TYR A 277 8.73 6.26 -12.25
N SER A 278 8.07 5.69 -13.27
CA SER A 278 7.08 6.37 -14.14
C SER A 278 7.51 7.75 -14.61
N ASN A 279 8.78 7.93 -14.99
CA ASN A 279 9.31 9.24 -15.35
C ASN A 279 9.27 9.46 -16.87
N PRO A 280 8.35 10.29 -17.39
CA PRO A 280 8.25 10.52 -18.84
C PRO A 280 9.49 11.20 -19.42
N ALA A 281 10.27 11.94 -18.61
CA ALA A 281 11.50 12.60 -19.08
C ALA A 281 12.61 11.63 -19.48
N LEU A 282 12.51 10.36 -19.08
CA LEU A 282 13.47 9.29 -19.41
C LEU A 282 13.00 8.39 -20.56
N LEU A 283 11.82 8.64 -21.15
CA LEU A 283 11.22 7.78 -22.17
C LEU A 283 11.31 8.41 -23.56
N SER A 284 11.73 7.63 -24.55
CA SER A 284 11.68 8.04 -25.96
C SER A 284 10.23 8.08 -26.46
N PRO A 285 9.93 8.79 -27.57
CA PRO A 285 8.60 8.77 -28.18
C PRO A 285 8.11 7.36 -28.55
N GLU A 286 9.01 6.50 -29.01
CA GLU A 286 8.73 5.09 -29.33
C GLU A 286 8.32 4.30 -28.09
N GLU A 287 9.06 4.49 -26.98
CA GLU A 287 8.75 3.83 -25.71
C GLU A 287 7.42 4.31 -25.12
N LEU A 288 7.12 5.61 -25.22
CA LEU A 288 5.81 6.15 -24.81
C LEU A 288 4.66 5.51 -25.61
N ALA A 289 4.81 5.38 -26.93
CA ALA A 289 3.82 4.73 -27.79
C ALA A 289 3.62 3.24 -27.44
N ARG A 290 4.72 2.51 -27.19
CA ARG A 290 4.68 1.12 -26.74
C ARG A 290 3.91 0.96 -25.43
N ARG A 291 4.24 1.78 -24.43
CA ARG A 291 3.57 1.74 -23.11
C ARG A 291 2.09 2.09 -23.19
N ARG A 292 1.70 3.00 -24.10
CA ARG A 292 0.28 3.28 -24.37
C ARG A 292 -0.43 2.03 -24.91
N ALA A 293 0.12 1.38 -25.92
CA ALA A 293 -0.46 0.17 -26.50
C ALA A 293 -0.61 -0.96 -25.47
N GLU A 294 0.43 -1.20 -24.66
CA GLU A 294 0.40 -2.20 -23.58
C GLU A 294 -0.68 -1.89 -22.53
N PHE A 295 -0.83 -0.63 -22.12
CA PHE A 295 -1.84 -0.24 -21.14
C PHE A 295 -3.27 -0.38 -21.68
N ASP A 296 -3.50 -0.02 -22.94
CA ASP A 296 -4.82 -0.17 -23.59
C ASP A 296 -5.22 -1.65 -23.70
N ALA A 297 -4.30 -2.54 -24.06
CA ALA A 297 -4.54 -3.98 -24.09
C ALA A 297 -4.96 -4.52 -22.72
N GLN A 298 -4.27 -4.11 -21.66
CA GLN A 298 -4.58 -4.55 -20.30
C GLN A 298 -5.89 -3.96 -19.76
N LYS A 299 -6.28 -2.76 -20.20
CA LYS A 299 -7.60 -2.18 -19.87
C LYS A 299 -8.73 -3.02 -20.45
N LEU A 300 -8.58 -3.52 -21.67
CA LEU A 300 -9.59 -4.37 -22.31
C LEU A 300 -9.77 -5.70 -21.56
N ILE A 301 -8.67 -6.35 -21.18
CA ILE A 301 -8.69 -7.58 -20.37
C ILE A 301 -9.40 -7.36 -19.04
N ALA A 302 -9.01 -6.30 -18.31
CA ALA A 302 -9.60 -5.99 -17.01
C ALA A 302 -11.10 -5.64 -17.11
N LYS A 303 -11.52 -4.94 -18.19
CA LYS A 303 -12.94 -4.61 -18.43
C LYS A 303 -13.77 -5.87 -18.64
N GLY A 304 -13.32 -6.78 -19.51
CA GLY A 304 -14.04 -8.03 -19.79
C GLY A 304 -14.21 -8.91 -18.55
N LEU A 305 -13.18 -9.00 -17.70
CA LEU A 305 -13.25 -9.77 -16.45
C LEU A 305 -14.18 -9.15 -15.40
N ARG A 306 -14.29 -7.81 -15.38
CA ARG A 306 -15.21 -7.14 -14.46
C ARG A 306 -16.65 -7.40 -14.88
N GLU A 307 -16.94 -7.35 -16.18
CA GLU A 307 -18.27 -7.58 -16.74
C GLU A 307 -18.72 -9.05 -16.62
N SER A 308 -17.79 -10.01 -16.60
CA SER A 308 -18.13 -11.43 -16.39
C SER A 308 -18.38 -11.81 -14.93
N ASN A 309 -17.92 -11.00 -13.97
CA ASN A 309 -17.99 -11.27 -12.54
C ASN A 309 -19.03 -10.40 -11.79
N SER A 310 -19.67 -9.46 -12.49
CA SER A 310 -20.76 -8.60 -12.01
C SER A 310 -22.11 -9.16 -12.41
#